data_AF-A0A450WXY8-F1
#
_entry.id   AF-A0A450WXY8-F1
#
_cell.length_a   1.000
_cell.length_b   1.000
_cell.length_c   1.000
_cell.angle_alpha   90.00
_cell.angle_beta   90.00
_cell.angle_gamma   90.00
#
_symmetry.space_group_name_H-M   'P 1'
#
loop_
_entity.id
_entity.type
_entity.pdbx_description
1 polymer ?
#
loop_
_entity_poly.entity_id
_entity_poly.type
_entity_poly.pdbx_seq_one_letter_code
_entity_poly.pdbx_strand_id
1 'polypeptide(L)'
;MNYDDIVSHLRSVGYRTELSDLEGKRVLKVEVEIGQGRMELIHFCTNELIGIPAFFVEDDERFGELAHVFPPSISGGNLCSICVGDSESVSVNYDAPPLAFEDSVKRHIDLIERLLEDPDWNKKELLREFSVNWSRICGGNGKDLICHAAGAFEEMDIHRSEYDSHFSAFPSKVTTHVTEFLGLVGSLKKQVEKQVKQGTGFVLPLQDLQSCPAKKEEVVDWLIELLGRNDFPDRITRVKGKRFWLICNAEIPSGKVWFGLRLQYGRGPKRRLPELKSAQDLDGWRVEPIRVHAFDKEQVMPRSGADIALSNKSILLVGCGSVGGELADKLCSAGVGNLTLCDPDLFFPDNIYRHVLSMRFIGVGKASALATHLRAKYPWLQATPHTDRLLDRRDKVLLERFDLIVIAVGSPTHERKFHDFLIQEKIRTPVLYAWLEGYGIGGHAILDIPGKKGCLQCAYIDHTECSRGLASNLNFLEANQDLTVNHAGCGTLYLPYGFTAAAQTALIAANLGLDYLRGRVSESFKVSWKGSDHDARQRGARTTHRYEKFHKNLERMLLLNEHCDLCNG
;
A
#
# COMPACT_ATOMS: atom_id res chain seq x y z
N MET A 1 12.62 -34.87 11.33
CA MET A 1 13.73 -34.05 11.88
C MET A 1 14.46 -34.83 12.97
N ASN A 2 15.79 -34.83 13.02
CA ASN A 2 16.56 -35.52 14.05
C ASN A 2 16.99 -34.55 15.16
N TYR A 3 16.32 -34.60 16.32
CA TYR A 3 16.64 -33.72 17.45
C TYR A 3 17.93 -34.09 18.16
N ASP A 4 18.41 -35.33 18.04
CA ASP A 4 19.66 -35.72 18.67
C ASP A 4 20.86 -35.05 17.97
N ASP A 5 20.78 -34.88 16.65
CA ASP A 5 21.75 -34.11 15.86
C ASP A 5 21.70 -32.62 16.20
N ILE A 6 20.50 -32.06 16.36
CA ILE A 6 20.30 -30.65 16.75
C ILE A 6 20.90 -30.39 18.14
N VAL A 7 20.62 -31.25 19.12
CA VAL A 7 21.17 -31.15 20.48
C VAL A 7 22.70 -31.27 20.46
N SER A 8 23.23 -32.23 19.70
CA SER A 8 24.69 -32.44 19.59
C SER A 8 25.37 -31.20 18.98
N HIS A 9 24.76 -30.60 17.96
CA HIS A 9 25.24 -29.37 17.34
C HIS A 9 25.20 -28.18 18.30
N LEU A 10 24.05 -27.92 18.93
CA LEU A 10 23.90 -26.80 19.88
C LEU A 10 24.90 -26.90 21.04
N ARG A 11 25.15 -28.12 21.56
CA ARG A 11 26.20 -28.37 22.57
C ARG A 11 27.60 -28.09 22.05
N SER A 12 27.88 -28.44 20.80
CA SER A 12 29.19 -28.21 20.18
C SER A 12 29.52 -26.72 20.01
N VAL A 13 28.50 -25.88 19.82
CA VAL A 13 28.64 -24.42 19.72
C VAL A 13 28.51 -23.70 21.07
N GLY A 14 28.36 -24.44 22.18
CA GLY A 14 28.46 -23.92 23.54
C GLY A 14 27.15 -23.74 24.31
N TYR A 15 26.00 -24.08 23.73
CA TYR A 15 24.72 -24.03 24.44
C TYR A 15 24.52 -25.26 25.34
N ARG A 16 23.97 -25.04 26.54
CA ARG A 16 23.52 -26.14 27.41
C ARG A 16 22.11 -26.54 26.99
N THR A 17 21.99 -27.67 26.31
CA THR A 17 20.70 -28.12 25.77
C THR A 17 20.38 -29.56 26.14
N GLU A 18 19.10 -29.85 26.34
CA GLU A 18 18.60 -31.19 26.57
C GLU A 18 17.20 -31.42 25.98
N LEU A 19 16.84 -32.68 25.82
CA LEU A 19 15.48 -33.08 25.47
C LEU A 19 14.78 -33.55 26.73
N SER A 20 13.62 -32.98 27.01
CA SER A 20 12.79 -33.34 28.16
C SER A 20 11.35 -33.60 27.73
N ASP A 21 10.56 -34.10 28.66
CA ASP A 21 9.10 -34.17 28.51
C ASP A 21 8.47 -33.02 29.31
N LEU A 22 7.59 -32.27 28.67
CA LEU A 22 6.79 -31.24 29.31
C LEU A 22 5.32 -31.53 29.01
N GLU A 23 4.58 -31.96 30.04
CA GLU A 23 3.16 -32.32 29.94
C GLU A 23 2.85 -33.37 28.85
N GLY A 24 3.71 -34.38 28.70
CA GLY A 24 3.55 -35.43 27.68
C GLY A 24 3.94 -35.00 26.26
N LYS A 25 4.58 -33.83 26.10
CA LYS A 25 5.16 -33.37 24.85
C LYS A 25 6.68 -33.34 24.94
N ARG A 26 7.34 -33.91 23.93
CA ARG A 26 8.79 -33.81 23.77
C ARG A 26 9.17 -32.36 23.46
N VAL A 27 10.06 -31.80 24.27
CA VAL A 27 10.57 -30.43 24.11
C VAL A 27 12.10 -30.41 24.09
N LEU A 28 12.65 -29.45 23.37
CA LEU A 28 14.06 -29.07 23.41
C LEU A 28 14.20 -27.88 24.37
N LYS A 29 14.99 -28.05 25.42
CA LYS A 29 15.35 -26.99 26.36
C LYS A 29 16.74 -26.47 26.08
N VAL A 30 16.92 -25.15 26.13
CA VAL A 30 18.20 -24.46 26.02
C VAL A 30 18.34 -23.54 27.22
N GLU A 31 19.29 -23.84 28.11
CA GLU A 31 19.61 -22.96 29.24
C GLU A 31 20.44 -21.76 28.75
N VAL A 32 20.01 -20.57 29.17
CA VAL A 32 20.67 -19.30 28.86
C VAL A 32 20.96 -18.55 30.17
N GLU A 33 22.20 -18.09 30.34
CA GLU A 33 22.58 -17.19 31.42
C GLU A 33 22.45 -15.75 30.91
N ILE A 34 21.47 -15.01 31.43
CA ILE A 34 21.22 -13.61 31.08
C ILE A 34 21.54 -12.77 32.33
N GLY A 35 22.01 -11.52 32.20
CA GLY A 35 22.58 -10.75 33.32
C GLY A 35 21.75 -10.67 34.63
N GLN A 36 20.43 -10.90 34.58
CA GLN A 36 19.52 -10.90 35.73
C GLN A 36 19.17 -12.30 36.28
N GLY A 37 19.62 -13.39 35.65
CA GLY A 37 19.34 -14.76 36.10
C GLY A 37 19.47 -15.83 35.02
N ARG A 38 19.13 -17.07 35.38
CA ARG A 38 19.02 -18.19 34.43
C ARG A 38 17.62 -18.23 33.83
N MET A 39 17.54 -18.45 32.52
CA MET A 39 16.31 -18.61 31.75
C MET A 39 16.40 -19.87 30.89
N GLU A 40 15.27 -20.55 30.67
CA GLU A 40 15.17 -21.69 29.75
C GLU A 40 14.36 -21.28 28.51
N LEU A 41 14.97 -21.42 27.33
CA LEU A 41 14.24 -21.39 26.06
C LEU A 41 13.72 -22.80 25.76
N ILE A 42 12.41 -22.92 25.57
CA ILE A 42 11.70 -24.18 25.38
C ILE A 42 11.13 -24.22 23.97
N HIS A 43 11.48 -25.24 23.19
CA HIS A 43 10.94 -25.47 21.86
C HIS A 43 10.15 -26.78 21.83
N PHE A 44 8.89 -26.74 21.39
CA PHE A 44 8.09 -27.94 21.19
C PHE A 44 8.54 -28.67 19.93
N CYS A 45 9.04 -29.89 20.08
CA CYS A 45 9.60 -30.64 18.96
C CYS A 45 8.56 -30.86 17.85
N THR A 46 8.87 -30.38 16.64
CA THR A 46 8.08 -30.61 15.42
C THR A 46 8.70 -31.68 14.52
N ASN A 47 7.91 -32.28 13.65
CA ASN A 47 8.41 -33.26 12.69
C ASN A 47 9.13 -32.64 11.49
N GLU A 48 8.77 -31.38 11.17
CA GLU A 48 9.21 -30.61 10.02
C GLU A 48 9.43 -29.15 10.42
N LEU A 49 10.41 -28.49 9.79
CA LEU A 49 10.61 -27.06 9.89
C LEU A 49 9.81 -26.39 8.79
N ILE A 50 8.85 -25.55 9.17
CA ILE A 50 8.01 -24.75 8.25
C ILE A 50 8.28 -23.25 8.39
N GLY A 51 9.28 -22.89 9.21
CA GLY A 51 9.69 -21.53 9.50
C GLY A 51 10.83 -21.54 10.53
N ILE A 52 11.14 -20.35 11.05
CA ILE A 52 12.13 -20.20 12.13
C ILE A 52 11.68 -21.01 13.34
N PRO A 53 12.55 -21.85 13.95
CA PRO A 53 12.21 -22.58 15.17
C PRO A 53 11.72 -21.63 16.27
N ALA A 54 10.47 -21.78 16.72
CA ALA A 54 9.90 -20.92 17.76
C ALA A 54 10.31 -21.41 19.16
N PHE A 55 10.74 -20.48 20.02
CA PHE A 55 11.01 -20.76 21.43
C PHE A 55 10.05 -20.02 22.35
N PHE A 56 9.88 -20.60 23.53
CA PHE A 56 9.03 -20.14 24.61
C PHE A 56 9.87 -19.98 25.88
N VAL A 57 9.44 -19.11 26.78
CA VAL A 57 10.05 -18.91 28.11
C VAL A 57 8.98 -19.06 29.18
N GLU A 58 9.37 -19.45 30.40
CA GLU A 58 8.44 -19.39 31.52
C GLU A 58 8.15 -17.93 31.90
N ASP A 59 6.87 -17.65 32.18
CA ASP A 59 6.39 -16.37 32.69
C ASP A 59 6.93 -16.20 34.11
N ASP A 60 7.88 -15.27 34.23
CA ASP A 60 8.66 -15.06 35.44
C ASP A 60 8.72 -13.57 35.74
N GLU A 61 8.05 -13.18 36.83
CA GLU A 61 7.90 -11.79 37.27
C GLU A 61 9.25 -11.07 37.43
N ARG A 62 10.36 -11.80 37.60
CA ARG A 62 11.71 -11.24 37.72
C ARG A 62 12.13 -10.42 36.50
N PHE A 63 11.65 -10.76 35.30
CA PHE A 63 12.03 -10.08 34.07
C PHE A 63 11.10 -8.91 33.67
N GLY A 64 10.00 -8.71 34.42
CA GLY A 64 9.01 -7.69 34.14
C GLY A 64 8.30 -7.87 32.79
N GLU A 65 7.64 -6.81 32.30
CA GLU A 65 7.01 -6.83 30.98
C GLU A 65 8.06 -6.66 29.88
N LEU A 66 8.23 -7.69 29.06
CA LEU A 66 9.11 -7.67 27.90
C LEU A 66 8.31 -7.55 26.60
N ALA A 67 8.69 -6.62 25.72
CA ALA A 67 8.16 -6.57 24.38
C ALA A 67 8.47 -7.88 23.62
N HIS A 68 7.68 -8.22 22.60
CA HIS A 68 7.82 -9.45 21.81
C HIS A 68 7.62 -10.77 22.57
N VAL A 69 7.37 -10.73 23.88
CA VAL A 69 7.06 -11.90 24.72
C VAL A 69 5.58 -11.95 25.00
N PHE A 70 4.94 -13.08 24.69
CA PHE A 70 3.48 -13.14 24.62
C PHE A 70 2.92 -14.45 25.19
N PRO A 71 1.79 -14.44 25.91
CA PRO A 71 1.17 -15.66 26.38
C PRO A 71 0.71 -16.55 25.18
N PRO A 72 0.87 -17.88 25.26
CA PRO A 72 0.58 -18.81 24.20
C PRO A 72 -0.92 -18.95 24.00
N SER A 73 -1.29 -19.32 22.79
CA SER A 73 -2.67 -19.61 22.39
C SER A 73 -3.20 -20.95 22.93
N ILE A 74 -2.36 -21.74 23.60
CA ILE A 74 -2.70 -23.06 24.15
C ILE A 74 -2.96 -22.90 25.65
N SER A 75 -4.16 -23.29 26.08
CA SER A 75 -4.58 -23.25 27.48
C SER A 75 -3.76 -24.20 28.35
N GLY A 76 -3.10 -23.70 29.39
CA GLY A 76 -2.68 -24.53 30.53
C GLY A 76 -1.30 -24.29 31.16
N GLY A 77 -0.41 -23.48 30.58
CA GLY A 77 0.96 -23.31 31.11
C GLY A 77 1.39 -21.85 31.32
N ASN A 78 2.32 -21.65 32.25
CA ASN A 78 3.06 -20.39 32.46
C ASN A 78 4.15 -20.20 31.38
N LEU A 79 3.92 -20.60 30.13
CA LEU A 79 4.89 -20.34 29.06
C LEU A 79 4.50 -19.07 28.31
N CYS A 80 5.44 -18.41 27.65
CA CYS A 80 5.25 -17.24 26.80
C CYS A 80 6.07 -17.44 25.51
N SER A 81 5.47 -17.26 24.34
CA SER A 81 6.19 -17.31 23.06
C SER A 81 6.96 -16.02 22.82
N ILE A 82 8.12 -16.13 22.19
CA ILE A 82 8.94 -14.98 21.81
C ILE A 82 8.87 -14.77 20.29
N CYS A 83 8.62 -13.54 19.87
CA CYS A 83 8.64 -13.15 18.47
C CYS A 83 10.01 -12.56 18.09
N VAL A 84 10.82 -13.32 17.35
CA VAL A 84 12.12 -12.85 16.83
C VAL A 84 12.08 -12.40 15.37
N GLY A 85 10.88 -12.16 14.84
CA GLY A 85 10.64 -11.72 13.47
C GLY A 85 9.52 -12.48 12.78
N ASP A 86 9.20 -12.05 11.57
CA ASP A 86 8.20 -12.70 10.72
C ASP A 86 8.81 -13.93 10.04
N SER A 87 8.18 -15.10 10.18
CA SER A 87 8.58 -16.34 9.54
C SER A 87 8.66 -16.24 8.01
N GLU A 88 7.90 -15.32 7.39
CA GLU A 88 7.94 -15.08 5.94
C GLU A 88 9.13 -14.20 5.52
N SER A 89 9.78 -13.51 6.47
CA SER A 89 10.89 -12.58 6.18
C SER A 89 12.27 -13.25 6.11
N VAL A 90 12.38 -14.51 6.52
CA VAL A 90 13.65 -15.25 6.58
C VAL A 90 13.52 -16.56 5.81
N SER A 91 14.42 -16.78 4.85
CA SER A 91 14.57 -18.11 4.23
C SER A 91 15.33 -19.01 5.20
N VAL A 92 14.63 -20.00 5.76
CA VAL A 92 15.23 -21.02 6.62
C VAL A 92 15.68 -22.18 5.74
N ASN A 93 16.97 -22.54 5.84
CA ASN A 93 17.50 -23.70 5.12
C ASN A 93 17.05 -24.99 5.82
N TYR A 94 15.95 -25.56 5.35
CA TYR A 94 15.37 -26.79 5.91
C TYR A 94 16.25 -28.04 5.70
N ASP A 95 17.22 -27.99 4.77
CA ASP A 95 18.20 -29.06 4.58
C ASP A 95 19.27 -29.08 5.68
N ALA A 96 19.37 -28.02 6.49
CA ALA A 96 20.29 -27.93 7.62
C ALA A 96 19.59 -27.52 8.94
N PRO A 97 18.72 -28.39 9.50
CA PRO A 97 18.01 -28.08 10.75
C PRO A 97 18.92 -27.62 11.90
N PRO A 98 20.09 -28.23 12.17
CA PRO A 98 20.96 -27.79 13.26
C PRO A 98 21.36 -26.31 13.19
N LEU A 99 21.67 -25.80 11.98
CA LEU A 99 22.02 -24.39 11.78
C LEU A 99 20.81 -23.46 11.94
N ALA A 100 19.62 -23.90 11.51
CA ALA A 100 18.38 -23.14 11.71
C ALA A 100 18.04 -22.97 13.19
N PHE A 101 18.27 -24.01 14.00
CA PHE A 101 18.11 -23.94 15.45
C PHE A 101 19.15 -23.04 16.11
N GLU A 102 20.41 -23.10 15.68
CA GLU A 102 21.46 -22.21 16.18
C GLU A 102 21.13 -20.73 15.92
N ASP A 103 20.77 -20.38 14.68
CA ASP A 103 20.39 -19.01 14.32
C ASP A 103 19.17 -18.54 15.12
N SER A 104 18.16 -19.42 15.28
CA SER A 104 16.98 -19.08 16.06
C SER A 104 17.29 -18.86 17.53
N VAL A 105 18.03 -19.77 18.19
CA VAL A 105 18.44 -19.60 19.59
C VAL A 105 19.17 -18.28 19.77
N LYS A 106 20.12 -17.98 18.88
CA LYS A 106 20.87 -16.72 18.94
C LYS A 106 19.97 -15.49 18.85
N ARG A 107 19.01 -15.47 17.92
CA ARG A 107 18.05 -14.35 17.79
C ARG A 107 17.19 -14.15 19.04
N HIS A 108 16.79 -15.24 19.68
CA HIS A 108 15.98 -15.18 20.90
C HIS A 108 16.79 -14.60 22.06
N ILE A 109 18.03 -15.04 22.22
CA ILE A 109 18.96 -14.52 23.24
C ILE A 109 19.24 -13.04 23.01
N ASP A 110 19.70 -12.68 21.80
CA ASP A 110 20.05 -11.29 21.43
C ASP A 110 18.86 -10.33 21.66
N LEU A 111 17.62 -10.78 21.39
CA LEU A 111 16.42 -9.99 21.62
C LEU A 111 16.16 -9.77 23.12
N ILE A 112 16.14 -10.85 23.92
CA ILE A 112 15.83 -10.77 25.35
C ILE A 112 16.91 -9.98 26.09
N GLU A 113 18.18 -10.24 25.82
CA GLU A 113 19.30 -9.50 26.43
C GLU A 113 19.15 -8.00 26.17
N ARG A 114 18.88 -7.61 24.93
CA ARG A 114 18.68 -6.21 24.58
C ARG A 114 17.47 -5.57 25.27
N LEU A 115 16.35 -6.29 25.40
CA LEU A 115 15.17 -5.79 26.11
C LEU A 115 15.45 -5.56 27.61
N LEU A 116 16.31 -6.38 28.22
CA LEU A 116 16.67 -6.27 29.63
C LEU A 116 17.76 -5.21 29.89
N GLU A 117 18.70 -5.03 28.96
CA GLU A 117 19.79 -4.06 29.06
C GLU A 117 19.33 -2.61 28.80
N ASP A 118 18.31 -2.41 27.97
CA ASP A 118 17.77 -1.08 27.60
C ASP A 118 16.26 -0.97 27.90
N PRO A 119 15.88 -0.57 29.14
CA PRO A 119 14.48 -0.41 29.53
C PRO A 119 13.72 0.65 28.70
N ASP A 120 14.41 1.68 28.22
CA ASP A 120 13.80 2.72 27.39
C ASP A 120 13.47 2.19 26.00
N TRP A 121 14.33 1.33 25.45
CA TRP A 121 14.05 0.62 24.21
C TRP A 121 12.90 -0.38 24.39
N ASN A 122 12.89 -1.17 25.47
CA ASN A 122 11.78 -2.08 25.79
C ASN A 122 10.44 -1.34 25.87
N LYS A 123 10.39 -0.18 26.56
CA LYS A 123 9.17 0.64 26.64
C LYS A 123 8.67 1.10 25.26
N LYS A 124 9.59 1.46 24.35
CA LYS A 124 9.22 1.84 22.97
C LYS A 124 8.72 0.64 22.17
N GLU A 125 9.33 -0.52 22.34
CA GLU A 125 8.88 -1.76 21.68
C GLU A 125 7.53 -2.24 22.20
N LEU A 126 7.24 -2.11 23.51
CA LEU A 126 5.92 -2.41 24.08
C LEU A 126 4.80 -1.57 23.42
N LEU A 127 5.10 -0.30 23.09
CA LEU A 127 4.17 0.55 22.33
C LEU A 127 4.07 0.15 20.85
N ARG A 128 5.15 -0.33 20.23
CA ARG A 128 5.11 -0.85 18.85
C ARG A 128 4.26 -2.11 18.75
N GLU A 129 4.34 -2.98 19.76
CA GLU A 129 3.58 -4.23 19.86
C GLU A 129 2.15 -4.03 20.40
N PHE A 130 1.73 -2.79 20.66
CA PHE A 130 0.42 -2.48 21.25
C PHE A 130 -0.74 -3.13 20.48
N SER A 131 -0.75 -3.03 19.15
CA SER A 131 -1.84 -3.58 18.32
C SER A 131 -1.95 -5.10 18.43
N VAL A 132 -0.80 -5.78 18.52
CA VAL A 132 -0.72 -7.24 18.62
C VAL A 132 -1.21 -7.68 19.99
N ASN A 133 -0.74 -7.02 21.06
CA ASN A 133 -1.20 -7.27 22.42
C ASN A 133 -2.69 -7.01 22.57
N TRP A 134 -3.19 -5.87 22.06
CA TRP A 134 -4.61 -5.54 22.11
C TRP A 134 -5.46 -6.58 21.38
N SER A 135 -5.00 -7.08 20.23
CA SER A 135 -5.67 -8.14 19.48
C SER A 135 -5.78 -9.45 20.28
N ARG A 136 -4.75 -9.81 21.07
CA ARG A 136 -4.81 -10.99 21.94
C ARG A 136 -5.86 -10.85 23.04
N ILE A 137 -5.96 -9.68 23.67
CA ILE A 137 -6.96 -9.39 24.72
C ILE A 137 -8.39 -9.42 24.17
N CYS A 138 -8.58 -8.95 22.92
CA CYS A 138 -9.86 -9.05 22.23
C CYS A 138 -10.34 -10.51 22.04
N GLY A 139 -9.40 -11.45 21.90
CA GLY A 139 -9.66 -12.86 21.62
C GLY A 139 -10.11 -13.13 20.17
N GLY A 140 -10.09 -14.41 19.77
CA GLY A 140 -10.30 -14.82 18.37
C GLY A 140 -11.74 -14.63 17.82
N ASN A 141 -12.75 -14.55 18.68
CA ASN A 141 -14.17 -14.44 18.30
C ASN A 141 -14.74 -13.02 18.41
N GLY A 142 -13.88 -12.02 18.63
CA GLY A 142 -14.27 -10.61 18.76
C GLY A 142 -14.79 -10.02 17.44
N LYS A 143 -15.84 -9.19 17.53
CA LYS A 143 -16.35 -8.43 16.37
C LYS A 143 -15.50 -7.19 16.15
N ASP A 144 -14.75 -7.15 15.05
CA ASP A 144 -13.96 -5.98 14.71
C ASP A 144 -14.84 -4.79 14.32
N LEU A 145 -14.29 -3.58 14.49
CA LEU A 145 -14.90 -2.32 14.10
C LEU A 145 -14.11 -1.69 12.94
N ILE A 146 -14.77 -1.46 11.81
CA ILE A 146 -14.22 -0.65 10.72
C ILE A 146 -14.60 0.81 11.00
N CYS A 147 -13.61 1.67 11.18
CA CYS A 147 -13.82 3.07 11.58
C CYS A 147 -13.51 4.03 10.43
N HIS A 148 -14.52 4.77 9.94
CA HIS A 148 -14.36 5.76 8.88
C HIS A 148 -14.14 7.17 9.45
N ALA A 149 -13.10 7.37 10.25
CA ALA A 149 -12.79 8.64 10.90
C ALA A 149 -11.47 9.24 10.40
N ALA A 150 -11.34 10.57 10.53
CA ALA A 150 -10.13 11.31 10.17
C ALA A 150 -9.07 11.40 11.30
N GLY A 151 -9.30 10.73 12.44
CA GLY A 151 -8.37 10.72 13.59
C GLY A 151 -8.61 11.79 14.65
N ALA A 152 -9.27 12.90 14.32
CA ALA A 152 -9.67 13.92 15.28
C ALA A 152 -10.87 13.46 16.14
N PHE A 153 -11.14 14.20 17.22
CA PHE A 153 -12.33 13.94 18.05
C PHE A 153 -13.62 14.07 17.22
N GLU A 154 -14.38 12.97 17.12
CA GLU A 154 -15.58 12.90 16.30
C GLU A 154 -16.62 11.96 16.93
N GLU A 155 -17.90 12.34 16.82
CA GLU A 155 -19.04 11.51 17.22
C GLU A 155 -19.44 10.62 16.04
N MET A 156 -19.61 9.33 16.30
CA MET A 156 -19.81 8.30 15.28
C MET A 156 -21.13 7.55 15.50
N ASP A 157 -21.77 7.19 14.40
CA ASP A 157 -22.89 6.27 14.35
C ASP A 157 -22.38 4.85 14.07
N ILE A 158 -22.69 3.92 14.98
CA ILE A 158 -22.25 2.54 14.88
C ILE A 158 -23.35 1.67 14.29
N HIS A 159 -23.04 0.98 13.20
CA HIS A 159 -23.93 0.08 12.50
C HIS A 159 -23.38 -1.35 12.56
N ARG A 160 -24.28 -2.33 12.45
CA ARG A 160 -23.90 -3.73 12.29
C ARG A 160 -24.00 -4.09 10.82
N SER A 161 -22.98 -4.75 10.28
CA SER A 161 -23.03 -5.30 8.93
C SER A 161 -24.15 -6.34 8.80
N GLU A 162 -24.83 -6.37 7.65
CA GLU A 162 -25.83 -7.40 7.32
C GLU A 162 -25.17 -8.71 6.88
N TYR A 163 -23.96 -8.64 6.33
CA TYR A 163 -23.26 -9.78 5.72
C TYR A 163 -22.17 -10.37 6.60
N ASP A 164 -21.78 -9.67 7.67
CA ASP A 164 -20.67 -10.07 8.53
C ASP A 164 -20.95 -9.80 10.01
N SER A 165 -20.15 -10.40 10.87
CA SER A 165 -20.12 -10.21 12.30
C SER A 165 -19.59 -8.83 12.72
N HIS A 166 -18.96 -8.07 11.84
CA HIS A 166 -18.31 -6.78 12.11
C HIS A 166 -19.28 -5.60 12.36
N PHE A 167 -18.73 -4.56 13.00
CA PHE A 167 -19.35 -3.24 13.14
C PHE A 167 -18.70 -2.24 12.18
N SER A 168 -19.46 -1.22 11.79
CA SER A 168 -18.97 -0.09 10.99
C SER A 168 -19.30 1.21 11.71
N ALA A 169 -18.31 2.08 11.88
CA ALA A 169 -18.49 3.42 12.43
C ALA A 169 -18.42 4.47 11.33
N PHE A 170 -19.47 5.28 11.21
CA PHE A 170 -19.53 6.43 10.29
C PHE A 170 -19.72 7.73 11.08
N PRO A 171 -19.16 8.86 10.64
CA PRO A 171 -19.40 10.14 11.32
C PRO A 171 -20.88 10.50 11.42
N SER A 172 -21.34 10.84 12.64
CA SER A 172 -22.74 11.18 12.91
C SER A 172 -23.18 12.47 12.23
N LYS A 173 -22.24 13.39 12.01
CA LYS A 173 -22.43 14.55 11.15
C LYS A 173 -21.69 14.27 9.85
N VAL A 174 -22.41 14.31 8.73
CA VAL A 174 -21.79 14.17 7.40
C VAL A 174 -20.81 15.31 7.20
N THR A 175 -19.52 15.06 7.45
CA THR A 175 -18.44 15.96 7.09
C THR A 175 -18.21 15.83 5.59
N THR A 176 -17.81 16.93 4.93
CA THR A 176 -17.71 17.04 3.47
C THR A 176 -16.90 15.89 2.86
N HIS A 177 -15.82 15.46 3.54
CA HIS A 177 -14.95 14.33 3.17
C HIS A 177 -15.66 12.97 3.12
N VAL A 178 -16.58 12.69 4.05
CA VAL A 178 -17.32 11.42 4.11
C VAL A 178 -18.35 11.36 2.98
N THR A 179 -18.91 12.50 2.57
CA THR A 179 -19.86 12.60 1.45
C THR A 179 -19.24 12.24 0.11
N GLU A 180 -17.98 12.62 -0.15
CA GLU A 180 -17.28 12.25 -1.38
C GLU A 180 -17.00 10.74 -1.41
N PHE A 181 -16.50 10.18 -0.30
CA PHE A 181 -16.25 8.75 -0.16
C PHE A 181 -17.53 7.91 -0.26
N LEU A 182 -18.58 8.25 0.50
CA LEU A 182 -19.87 7.55 0.47
C LEU A 182 -20.65 7.80 -0.82
N GLY A 183 -20.44 8.94 -1.49
CA GLY A 183 -21.01 9.25 -2.80
C GLY A 183 -20.40 8.42 -3.92
N LEU A 184 -19.10 8.12 -3.85
CA LEU A 184 -18.37 7.25 -4.79
C LEU A 184 -18.77 5.79 -4.65
N VAL A 185 -19.10 5.35 -3.43
CA VAL A 185 -19.63 4.02 -3.16
C VAL A 185 -21.13 4.14 -2.88
N GLY A 186 -21.90 4.58 -3.87
CA GLY A 186 -23.37 4.71 -3.75
C GLY A 186 -24.09 3.42 -3.31
N SER A 187 -23.45 2.25 -3.47
CA SER A 187 -23.86 0.97 -2.89
C SER A 187 -23.65 0.91 -1.36
N LEU A 188 -22.52 1.41 -0.82
CA LEU A 188 -22.28 1.49 0.63
C LEU A 188 -23.26 2.45 1.27
N LYS A 189 -23.50 3.65 0.71
CA LYS A 189 -24.48 4.58 1.29
C LYS A 189 -25.88 3.96 1.40
N LYS A 190 -26.37 3.34 0.32
CA LYS A 190 -27.66 2.61 0.33
C LYS A 190 -27.67 1.38 1.22
N GLN A 191 -26.52 0.74 1.46
CA GLN A 191 -26.39 -0.37 2.41
C GLN A 191 -26.37 0.13 3.85
N VAL A 192 -25.62 1.19 4.17
CA VAL A 192 -25.51 1.80 5.49
C VAL A 192 -26.85 2.41 5.92
N GLU A 193 -27.58 3.06 5.01
CA GLU A 193 -28.93 3.58 5.25
C GLU A 193 -29.96 2.47 5.58
N LYS A 194 -29.72 1.22 5.13
CA LYS A 194 -30.54 0.06 5.50
C LYS A 194 -30.12 -0.58 6.83
N GLN A 195 -28.91 -0.31 7.31
CA GLN A 195 -28.37 -0.94 8.52
C GLN A 195 -28.90 -0.30 9.81
N VAL A 196 -29.34 -1.14 10.74
CA VAL A 196 -29.86 -0.72 12.05
C VAL A 196 -28.74 -0.18 12.95
N LYS A 197 -28.83 1.11 13.31
CA LYS A 197 -27.94 1.76 14.27
C LYS A 197 -27.93 1.02 15.62
N GLN A 198 -26.74 0.63 16.07
CA GLN A 198 -26.52 -0.15 17.30
C GLN A 198 -26.19 0.72 18.52
N GLY A 199 -25.58 1.89 18.30
CA GLY A 199 -25.19 2.81 19.36
C GLY A 199 -24.39 4.00 18.85
N THR A 200 -23.69 4.66 19.77
CA THR A 200 -22.89 5.87 19.48
C THR A 200 -21.43 5.57 19.78
N GLY A 201 -20.53 5.99 18.89
CA GLY A 201 -19.09 5.92 19.08
C GLY A 201 -18.48 7.31 19.27
N PHE A 202 -17.30 7.35 19.87
CA PHE A 202 -16.50 8.56 20.01
C PHE A 202 -15.07 8.25 19.62
N VAL A 203 -14.52 9.01 18.67
CA VAL A 203 -13.10 8.97 18.35
C VAL A 203 -12.35 9.82 19.36
N LEU A 204 -11.34 9.23 20.00
CA LEU A 204 -10.58 9.82 21.08
C LEU A 204 -9.08 9.86 20.68
N PRO A 205 -8.58 11.01 20.20
CA PRO A 205 -7.15 11.19 19.99
C PRO A 205 -6.45 11.31 21.34
N LEU A 206 -5.46 10.45 21.59
CA LEU A 206 -4.68 10.38 22.81
C LEU A 206 -3.35 11.11 22.64
N GLN A 207 -2.96 11.88 23.67
CA GLN A 207 -1.67 12.55 23.76
C GLN A 207 -0.62 11.68 24.48
N ASP A 208 -1.05 10.93 25.50
CA ASP A 208 -0.21 9.99 26.24
C ASP A 208 -0.85 8.59 26.24
N LEU A 209 -0.16 7.64 25.60
CA LEU A 209 -0.55 6.23 25.56
C LEU A 209 0.46 5.40 26.36
N GLN A 210 -0.06 4.68 27.36
CA GLN A 210 0.70 3.70 28.11
C GLN A 210 0.75 2.33 27.41
N SER A 211 1.58 1.41 27.90
CA SER A 211 1.65 0.04 27.37
C SER A 211 0.28 -0.64 27.40
N CYS A 212 0.05 -1.55 26.46
CA CYS A 212 -1.17 -2.35 26.42
C CYS A 212 -1.29 -3.20 27.70
N PRO A 213 -2.48 -3.36 28.30
CA PRO A 213 -2.62 -4.21 29.48
C PRO A 213 -2.23 -5.65 29.16
N ALA A 214 -1.69 -6.39 30.12
CA ALA A 214 -1.25 -7.77 29.90
C ALA A 214 -2.44 -8.73 29.84
N LYS A 215 -3.46 -8.47 30.68
CA LYS A 215 -4.62 -9.35 30.87
C LYS A 215 -5.94 -8.61 30.64
N LYS A 216 -6.99 -9.38 30.36
CA LYS A 216 -8.32 -8.83 30.07
C LYS A 216 -8.98 -8.21 31.30
N GLU A 217 -8.64 -8.73 32.47
CA GLU A 217 -9.14 -8.30 33.77
C GLU A 217 -8.65 -6.88 34.11
N GLU A 218 -7.48 -6.50 33.61
CA GLU A 218 -6.83 -5.20 33.86
C GLU A 218 -7.40 -4.07 32.98
N VAL A 219 -8.18 -4.39 31.94
CA VAL A 219 -8.65 -3.42 30.93
C VAL A 219 -9.44 -2.25 31.54
N VAL A 220 -10.18 -2.49 32.62
CA VAL A 220 -10.99 -1.44 33.26
C VAL A 220 -10.10 -0.44 34.00
N ASP A 221 -9.21 -0.94 34.84
CA ASP A 221 -8.28 -0.09 35.60
C ASP A 221 -7.33 0.65 34.66
N TRP A 222 -6.83 -0.05 33.64
CA TRP A 222 -6.03 0.50 32.56
C TRP A 222 -6.78 1.62 31.80
N LEU A 223 -8.07 1.44 31.50
CA LEU A 223 -8.87 2.45 30.82
C LEU A 223 -9.02 3.72 31.68
N ILE A 224 -9.26 3.58 32.98
CA ILE A 224 -9.41 4.73 33.87
C ILE A 224 -8.13 5.53 33.94
N GLU A 225 -6.98 4.86 34.04
CA GLU A 225 -5.68 5.52 34.02
C GLU A 225 -5.41 6.21 32.68
N LEU A 226 -5.68 5.53 31.57
CA LEU A 226 -5.56 6.11 30.22
C LEU A 226 -6.38 7.39 30.09
N LEU A 227 -7.62 7.36 30.59
CA LEU A 227 -8.50 8.51 30.52
C LEU A 227 -8.06 9.64 31.46
N GLY A 228 -7.50 9.32 32.63
CA GLY A 228 -6.95 10.32 33.56
C GLY A 228 -5.72 11.05 33.03
N ARG A 229 -4.97 10.44 32.09
CA ARG A 229 -3.79 11.02 31.44
C ARG A 229 -4.13 11.90 30.24
N ASN A 230 -5.38 11.92 29.79
CA ASN A 230 -5.79 12.57 28.54
C ASN A 230 -7.05 13.42 28.73
N ASP A 231 -7.04 14.65 28.21
CA ASP A 231 -8.20 15.53 28.28
C ASP A 231 -9.20 15.24 27.16
N PHE A 232 -10.46 14.99 27.52
CA PHE A 232 -11.53 14.77 26.55
C PHE A 232 -12.67 15.79 26.68
N PRO A 233 -13.40 16.07 25.59
CA PRO A 233 -14.55 16.96 25.67
C PRO A 233 -15.65 16.42 26.60
N ASP A 234 -16.17 17.27 27.49
CA ASP A 234 -17.37 16.99 28.32
C ASP A 234 -18.57 16.46 27.53
N ARG A 235 -18.59 16.68 26.21
CA ARG A 235 -19.67 16.27 25.33
C ARG A 235 -19.91 14.77 25.34
N ILE A 236 -18.87 13.95 25.59
CA ILE A 236 -18.97 12.49 25.60
C ILE A 236 -19.95 12.01 26.68
N THR A 237 -19.92 12.61 27.89
CA THR A 237 -20.78 12.23 29.03
C THR A 237 -22.22 12.74 28.91
N ARG A 238 -22.51 13.64 27.95
CA ARG A 238 -23.86 14.21 27.77
C ARG A 238 -24.80 13.30 26.97
N VAL A 239 -24.25 12.41 26.14
CA VAL A 239 -25.02 11.54 25.25
C VAL A 239 -25.64 10.37 26.01
N LYS A 240 -26.93 10.08 25.78
CA LYS A 240 -27.66 8.95 26.39
C LYS A 240 -27.77 7.77 25.43
N GLY A 241 -27.38 6.59 25.88
CA GLY A 241 -27.37 5.36 25.08
C GLY A 241 -27.45 4.11 25.95
N LYS A 242 -27.56 2.95 25.30
CA LYS A 242 -27.35 1.65 25.96
C LYS A 242 -25.99 1.03 25.63
N ARG A 243 -25.39 1.48 24.53
CA ARG A 243 -24.14 0.96 24.00
C ARG A 243 -23.30 2.12 23.47
N PHE A 244 -22.04 2.13 23.87
CA PHE A 244 -21.06 3.12 23.47
C PHE A 244 -19.81 2.44 22.96
N TRP A 245 -19.14 3.09 22.01
CA TRP A 245 -17.84 2.68 21.49
C TRP A 245 -16.84 3.81 21.75
N LEU A 246 -15.80 3.54 22.52
CA LEU A 246 -14.66 4.43 22.63
C LEU A 246 -13.64 3.96 21.60
N ILE A 247 -13.30 4.81 20.63
CA ILE A 247 -12.43 4.50 19.51
C ILE A 247 -11.18 5.36 19.69
N CYS A 248 -10.13 4.78 20.25
CA CYS A 248 -8.93 5.51 20.61
C CYS A 248 -7.90 5.47 19.47
N ASN A 249 -7.17 6.56 19.30
CA ASN A 249 -5.99 6.59 18.44
C ASN A 249 -4.84 7.37 19.09
N ALA A 250 -3.61 6.94 18.88
CA ALA A 250 -2.42 7.59 19.44
C ALA A 250 -1.22 7.46 18.47
N GLU A 251 -0.29 8.40 18.57
CA GLU A 251 1.02 8.30 17.91
C GLU A 251 1.94 7.42 18.75
N ILE A 252 2.62 6.48 18.09
CA ILE A 252 3.61 5.55 18.64
C ILE A 252 4.90 5.63 17.79
N PRO A 253 6.04 5.10 18.26
CA PRO A 253 7.30 5.23 17.52
C PRO A 253 7.30 4.65 16.09
N SER A 254 6.37 3.74 15.77
CA SER A 254 6.22 3.12 14.43
C SER A 254 5.11 3.73 13.57
N GLY A 255 4.40 4.76 14.04
CA GLY A 255 3.29 5.39 13.34
C GLY A 255 2.10 5.60 14.26
N LYS A 256 0.88 5.36 13.78
CA LYS A 256 -0.35 5.56 14.53
C LYS A 256 -0.99 4.22 14.90
N VAL A 257 -1.55 4.11 16.10
CA VAL A 257 -2.30 2.92 16.53
C VAL A 257 -3.78 3.26 16.73
N TRP A 258 -4.65 2.30 16.44
CA TRP A 258 -6.09 2.39 16.67
C TRP A 258 -6.59 1.18 17.43
N PHE A 259 -7.42 1.42 18.43
CA PHE A 259 -8.03 0.40 19.26
C PHE A 259 -9.36 0.90 19.80
N GLY A 260 -10.17 0.03 20.38
CA GLY A 260 -11.44 0.49 20.91
C GLY A 260 -12.01 -0.37 22.02
N LEU A 261 -12.95 0.22 22.75
CA LEU A 261 -13.71 -0.46 23.80
C LEU A 261 -15.20 -0.30 23.53
N ARG A 262 -15.93 -1.41 23.67
CA ARG A 262 -17.38 -1.43 23.65
C ARG A 262 -17.91 -1.46 25.08
N LEU A 263 -18.67 -0.44 25.44
CA LEU A 263 -19.37 -0.35 26.71
C LEU A 263 -20.85 -0.66 26.48
N GLN A 264 -21.38 -1.66 27.19
CA GLN A 264 -22.78 -2.03 27.11
C GLN A 264 -23.42 -2.01 28.50
N TYR A 265 -24.45 -1.19 28.65
CA TYR A 265 -25.32 -1.22 29.82
C TYR A 265 -26.36 -2.34 29.65
N GLY A 266 -26.68 -3.03 30.75
CA GLY A 266 -27.59 -4.18 30.77
C GLY A 266 -29.06 -3.88 30.39
N ARG A 267 -30.01 -4.66 30.90
CA ARG A 267 -31.46 -4.55 30.58
C ARG A 267 -32.16 -3.30 31.16
N GLY A 268 -31.44 -2.20 31.39
CA GLY A 268 -31.98 -0.94 31.94
C GLY A 268 -32.40 0.11 30.90
N PRO A 269 -32.87 1.30 31.34
CA PRO A 269 -33.11 2.46 30.47
C PRO A 269 -31.79 3.01 29.89
N LYS A 270 -31.88 3.85 28.85
CA LYS A 270 -30.70 4.55 28.30
C LYS A 270 -30.05 5.38 29.42
N ARG A 271 -28.75 5.22 29.61
CA ARG A 271 -27.94 6.01 30.56
C ARG A 271 -26.94 6.89 29.81
N ARG A 272 -26.46 7.93 30.50
CA ARG A 272 -25.31 8.70 30.03
C ARG A 272 -24.06 7.82 30.10
N LEU A 273 -23.09 8.08 29.22
CA LEU A 273 -21.76 7.53 29.44
C LEU A 273 -21.25 8.03 30.79
N PRO A 274 -20.75 7.16 31.68
CA PRO A 274 -20.18 7.57 32.95
C PRO A 274 -19.01 8.54 32.77
N GLU A 275 -18.63 9.25 33.83
CA GLU A 275 -17.46 10.16 33.81
C GLU A 275 -16.13 9.40 33.73
N LEU A 276 -16.14 8.08 33.96
CA LEU A 276 -14.99 7.17 33.82
C LEU A 276 -13.78 7.60 34.67
N LYS A 277 -14.02 8.12 35.88
CA LYS A 277 -12.98 8.56 36.82
C LYS A 277 -12.54 7.45 37.77
N SER A 278 -13.40 6.45 37.98
CA SER A 278 -13.14 5.30 38.85
C SER A 278 -13.86 4.05 38.34
N ALA A 279 -13.42 2.87 38.80
CA ALA A 279 -14.03 1.59 38.41
C ALA A 279 -15.51 1.50 38.83
N GLN A 280 -15.88 2.17 39.92
CA GLN A 280 -17.25 2.26 40.42
C GLN A 280 -18.18 2.97 39.43
N ASP A 281 -17.67 3.89 38.59
CA ASP A 281 -18.47 4.57 37.57
C ASP A 281 -18.96 3.61 36.48
N LEU A 282 -18.30 2.45 36.33
CA LEU A 282 -18.60 1.41 35.37
C LEU A 282 -19.52 0.31 35.95
N ASP A 283 -20.06 0.49 37.15
CA ASP A 283 -20.99 -0.47 37.75
C ASP A 283 -22.21 -0.72 36.85
N GLY A 284 -22.42 -1.99 36.50
CA GLY A 284 -23.48 -2.44 35.58
C GLY A 284 -23.19 -2.22 34.09
N TRP A 285 -22.00 -1.71 33.75
CA TRP A 285 -21.49 -1.68 32.38
C TRP A 285 -20.58 -2.88 32.12
N ARG A 286 -20.82 -3.54 30.98
CA ARG A 286 -19.88 -4.52 30.45
C ARG A 286 -18.92 -3.80 29.51
N VAL A 287 -17.63 -3.83 29.83
CA VAL A 287 -16.55 -3.30 29.00
C VAL A 287 -15.93 -4.46 28.23
N GLU A 288 -15.85 -4.33 26.90
CA GLU A 288 -15.22 -5.33 26.04
C GLU A 288 -14.21 -4.64 25.11
N PRO A 289 -12.94 -5.08 25.09
CA PRO A 289 -11.99 -4.60 24.09
C PRO A 289 -12.40 -5.10 22.71
N ILE A 290 -12.19 -4.25 21.71
CA ILE A 290 -12.49 -4.53 20.30
C ILE A 290 -11.33 -4.06 19.43
N ARG A 291 -11.09 -4.79 18.33
CA ARG A 291 -10.13 -4.39 17.31
C ARG A 291 -10.75 -3.31 16.44
N VAL A 292 -9.94 -2.31 16.08
CA VAL A 292 -10.35 -1.20 15.22
C VAL A 292 -9.48 -1.19 13.98
N HIS A 293 -10.13 -1.26 12.82
CA HIS A 293 -9.51 -1.05 11.52
C HIS A 293 -9.91 0.32 11.03
N ALA A 294 -9.02 1.29 11.16
CA ALA A 294 -9.29 2.66 10.74
C ALA A 294 -9.11 2.82 9.23
N PHE A 295 -10.06 3.50 8.61
CA PHE A 295 -9.97 3.99 7.25
C PHE A 295 -9.24 5.34 7.23
N ASP A 296 -8.01 5.31 7.73
CA ASP A 296 -7.13 6.45 7.92
C ASP A 296 -6.11 6.47 6.78
N LYS A 297 -5.90 7.66 6.18
CA LYS A 297 -5.08 7.81 4.99
C LYS A 297 -3.64 7.39 5.27
N GLU A 298 -3.13 7.79 6.43
CA GLU A 298 -1.76 7.62 6.86
C GLU A 298 -1.42 6.15 7.15
N GLN A 299 -2.42 5.34 7.52
CA GLN A 299 -2.25 3.89 7.70
C GLN A 299 -2.49 3.09 6.43
N VAL A 300 -3.58 3.37 5.72
CA VAL A 300 -4.03 2.53 4.59
C VAL A 300 -3.09 2.68 3.40
N MET A 301 -2.65 3.91 3.08
CA MET A 301 -1.81 4.14 1.90
C MET A 301 -0.46 3.40 2.00
N PRO A 302 0.39 3.61 3.03
CA PRO A 302 1.71 2.96 3.08
C PRO A 302 1.61 1.44 3.17
N ARG A 303 0.63 0.93 3.94
CA ARG A 303 0.40 -0.52 4.08
C ARG A 303 -0.04 -1.16 2.75
N SER A 304 -0.67 -0.40 1.87
CA SER A 304 -1.10 -0.85 0.53
C SER A 304 -0.07 -0.55 -0.56
N GLY A 305 1.12 -0.05 -0.20
CA GLY A 305 2.20 0.27 -1.14
C GLY A 305 2.13 1.67 -1.79
N ALA A 306 1.21 2.52 -1.34
CA ALA A 306 1.08 3.91 -1.81
C ALA A 306 1.92 4.87 -0.95
N ASP A 307 2.51 5.87 -1.59
CA ASP A 307 3.36 6.87 -0.97
C ASP A 307 2.55 8.14 -0.66
N ILE A 308 2.36 8.45 0.62
CA ILE A 308 1.58 9.61 1.06
C ILE A 308 2.18 10.92 0.53
N ALA A 309 3.51 11.00 0.35
CA ALA A 309 4.17 12.20 -0.14
C ALA A 309 3.72 12.60 -1.55
N LEU A 310 3.19 11.65 -2.34
CA LEU A 310 2.66 11.90 -3.69
C LEU A 310 1.23 12.44 -3.68
N SER A 311 0.56 12.49 -2.52
CA SER A 311 -0.85 12.90 -2.41
C SER A 311 -1.12 14.31 -2.94
N ASN A 312 -0.16 15.22 -2.83
CA ASN A 312 -0.33 16.60 -3.28
C ASN A 312 0.14 16.82 -4.72
N LYS A 313 0.68 15.77 -5.37
CA LYS A 313 1.14 15.85 -6.75
C LYS A 313 -0.02 15.93 -7.72
N SER A 314 0.13 16.78 -8.73
CA SER A 314 -0.86 17.05 -9.76
C SER A 314 -0.33 16.65 -11.13
N ILE A 315 -1.04 15.72 -11.80
CA ILE A 315 -0.63 15.19 -13.10
C ILE A 315 -1.70 15.49 -14.15
N LEU A 316 -1.28 16.00 -15.32
CA LEU A 316 -2.11 16.03 -16.51
C LEU A 316 -1.82 14.79 -17.34
N LEU A 317 -2.81 13.94 -17.60
CA LEU A 317 -2.68 12.77 -18.47
C LEU A 317 -3.57 12.93 -19.70
N VAL A 318 -2.95 12.92 -20.87
CA VAL A 318 -3.61 13.02 -22.17
C VAL A 318 -3.49 11.70 -22.93
N GLY A 319 -4.64 11.14 -23.31
CA GLY A 319 -4.78 9.81 -23.87
C GLY A 319 -5.12 8.80 -22.77
N CYS A 320 -6.40 8.49 -22.63
CA CYS A 320 -6.96 7.51 -21.68
C CYS A 320 -7.25 6.17 -22.38
N GLY A 321 -6.43 5.77 -23.36
CA GLY A 321 -6.53 4.48 -24.03
C GLY A 321 -5.93 3.32 -23.22
N SER A 322 -5.51 2.25 -23.89
CA SER A 322 -4.93 1.05 -23.24
C SER A 322 -3.72 1.34 -22.35
N VAL A 323 -2.71 2.05 -22.87
CA VAL A 323 -1.51 2.41 -22.10
C VAL A 323 -1.83 3.49 -21.07
N GLY A 324 -2.53 4.55 -21.47
CA GLY A 324 -2.83 5.67 -20.59
C GLY A 324 -3.77 5.34 -19.43
N GLY A 325 -4.74 4.46 -19.64
CA GLY A 325 -5.64 3.97 -18.59
C GLY A 325 -4.90 3.14 -17.54
N GLU A 326 -4.01 2.25 -17.96
CA GLU A 326 -3.13 1.51 -17.03
C GLU A 326 -2.17 2.45 -16.32
N LEU A 327 -1.57 3.41 -17.03
CA LEU A 327 -0.65 4.39 -16.47
C LEU A 327 -1.33 5.25 -15.39
N ALA A 328 -2.56 5.71 -15.65
CA ALA A 328 -3.39 6.40 -14.68
C ALA A 328 -3.62 5.54 -13.42
N ASP A 329 -4.00 4.27 -13.59
CA ASP A 329 -4.21 3.34 -12.47
C ASP A 329 -2.94 3.15 -11.64
N LYS A 330 -1.77 2.97 -12.26
CA LYS A 330 -0.50 2.78 -11.55
C LYS A 330 -0.02 4.05 -10.83
N LEU A 331 -0.22 5.23 -11.42
CA LEU A 331 0.08 6.51 -10.77
C LEU A 331 -0.80 6.69 -9.52
N CYS A 332 -2.10 6.40 -9.63
CA CYS A 332 -3.03 6.49 -8.49
C CYS A 332 -2.71 5.45 -7.41
N SER A 333 -2.40 4.19 -7.79
CA SER A 333 -2.01 3.15 -6.83
C SER A 333 -0.74 3.49 -6.06
N ALA A 334 0.18 4.23 -6.68
CA ALA A 334 1.39 4.69 -6.04
C ALA A 334 1.17 5.89 -5.09
N GLY A 335 -0.03 6.46 -5.04
CA GLY A 335 -0.41 7.53 -4.12
C GLY A 335 -0.50 8.93 -4.73
N VAL A 336 -0.45 9.08 -6.05
CA VAL A 336 -0.75 10.37 -6.71
C VAL A 336 -2.18 10.79 -6.39
N GLY A 337 -2.34 11.96 -5.79
CA GLY A 337 -3.66 12.41 -5.31
C GLY A 337 -4.45 13.27 -6.28
N ASN A 338 -3.85 13.86 -7.32
CA ASN A 338 -4.57 14.72 -8.26
C ASN A 338 -4.25 14.35 -9.72
N LEU A 339 -5.29 14.02 -10.49
CA LEU A 339 -5.17 13.59 -11.87
C LEU A 339 -6.19 14.32 -12.77
N THR A 340 -5.70 15.08 -13.74
CA THR A 340 -6.53 15.63 -14.82
C THR A 340 -6.43 14.71 -16.03
N LEU A 341 -7.55 14.11 -16.43
CA LEU A 341 -7.64 13.13 -17.51
C LEU A 341 -8.23 13.79 -18.76
N CYS A 342 -7.55 13.67 -19.91
CA CYS A 342 -8.02 14.20 -21.18
C CYS A 342 -8.10 13.08 -22.23
N ASP A 343 -9.28 12.83 -22.75
CA ASP A 343 -9.50 11.93 -23.89
C ASP A 343 -10.84 12.26 -24.56
N PRO A 344 -10.87 12.51 -25.88
CA PRO A 344 -12.10 12.86 -26.59
C PRO A 344 -12.98 11.64 -26.92
N ASP A 345 -12.46 10.42 -26.82
CA ASP A 345 -13.13 9.23 -27.33
C ASP A 345 -14.16 8.67 -26.35
N LEU A 346 -15.11 7.91 -26.89
CA LEU A 346 -15.99 7.02 -26.13
C LEU A 346 -15.35 5.64 -25.96
N PHE A 347 -15.72 4.95 -24.88
CA PHE A 347 -15.32 3.57 -24.65
C PHE A 347 -16.25 2.60 -25.40
N PHE A 348 -15.66 1.76 -26.26
CA PHE A 348 -16.41 0.81 -27.11
C PHE A 348 -16.02 -0.66 -26.85
N PRO A 349 -16.84 -1.65 -27.29
CA PRO A 349 -16.61 -3.06 -27.01
C PRO A 349 -15.23 -3.60 -27.44
N ASP A 350 -14.67 -3.09 -28.54
CA ASP A 350 -13.35 -3.44 -29.05
C ASP A 350 -12.19 -3.01 -28.13
N ASN A 351 -12.47 -2.20 -27.10
CA ASN A 351 -11.49 -1.76 -26.12
C ASN A 351 -11.43 -2.66 -24.86
N ILE A 352 -12.47 -3.47 -24.60
CA ILE A 352 -12.69 -4.17 -23.31
C ILE A 352 -11.47 -4.98 -22.86
N TYR A 353 -10.86 -5.76 -23.76
CA TYR A 353 -9.79 -6.69 -23.37
C TYR A 353 -8.44 -6.02 -23.14
N ARG A 354 -8.25 -4.79 -23.62
CA ARG A 354 -6.96 -4.07 -23.54
C ARG A 354 -7.02 -2.81 -22.69
N HIS A 355 -8.12 -2.56 -22.00
CA HIS A 355 -8.34 -1.34 -21.24
C HIS A 355 -8.78 -1.69 -19.82
N VAL A 356 -8.35 -0.90 -18.84
CA VAL A 356 -8.73 -1.07 -17.41
C VAL A 356 -10.25 -0.92 -17.13
N LEU A 357 -11.03 -0.39 -18.08
CA LEU A 357 -12.46 -0.14 -17.90
C LEU A 357 -13.27 -1.40 -18.17
N SER A 358 -14.25 -1.65 -17.31
CA SER A 358 -15.19 -2.77 -17.52
C SER A 358 -16.34 -2.40 -18.48
N MET A 359 -17.03 -3.42 -18.99
CA MET A 359 -18.16 -3.27 -19.94
C MET A 359 -19.28 -2.33 -19.49
N ARG A 360 -19.40 -2.01 -18.19
CA ARG A 360 -20.41 -1.07 -17.66
C ARG A 360 -20.25 0.36 -18.19
N PHE A 361 -19.09 0.70 -18.76
CA PHE A 361 -18.76 2.02 -19.27
C PHE A 361 -18.90 2.14 -20.79
N ILE A 362 -19.42 1.12 -21.50
CA ILE A 362 -19.62 1.20 -22.94
C ILE A 362 -20.51 2.41 -23.29
N GLY A 363 -20.06 3.20 -24.27
CA GLY A 363 -20.73 4.44 -24.70
C GLY A 363 -20.46 5.67 -23.84
N VAL A 364 -19.67 5.54 -22.76
CA VAL A 364 -19.26 6.66 -21.90
C VAL A 364 -17.90 7.19 -22.37
N GLY A 365 -17.67 8.50 -22.26
CA GLY A 365 -16.37 9.11 -22.57
C GLY A 365 -15.25 8.50 -21.72
N LYS A 366 -14.13 8.13 -22.35
CA LYS A 366 -13.02 7.39 -21.70
C LYS A 366 -12.47 8.13 -20.49
N ALA A 367 -12.23 9.44 -20.60
CA ALA A 367 -11.74 10.25 -19.47
C ALA A 367 -12.71 10.24 -18.29
N SER A 368 -14.01 10.45 -18.54
CA SER A 368 -15.05 10.45 -17.48
C SER A 368 -15.26 9.08 -16.85
N ALA A 369 -15.25 8.02 -17.67
CA ALA A 369 -15.35 6.64 -17.22
C ALA A 369 -14.14 6.26 -16.34
N LEU A 370 -12.93 6.60 -16.79
CA LEU A 370 -11.69 6.35 -16.06
C LEU A 370 -11.63 7.14 -14.75
N ALA A 371 -11.98 8.42 -14.75
CA ALA A 371 -12.08 9.23 -13.53
C ALA A 371 -13.05 8.61 -12.50
N THR A 372 -14.18 8.09 -12.96
CA THR A 372 -15.17 7.43 -12.10
C THR A 372 -14.66 6.10 -11.57
N HIS A 373 -14.03 5.29 -12.43
CA HIS A 373 -13.41 4.02 -12.05
C HIS A 373 -12.31 4.21 -11.00
N LEU A 374 -11.39 5.15 -11.23
CA LEU A 374 -10.25 5.39 -10.35
C LEU A 374 -10.67 5.95 -8.99
N ARG A 375 -11.62 6.91 -8.94
CA ARG A 375 -12.12 7.45 -7.66
C ARG A 375 -12.87 6.40 -6.83
N ALA A 376 -13.53 5.44 -7.49
CA ALA A 376 -14.16 4.32 -6.79
C ALA A 376 -13.13 3.33 -6.20
N LYS A 377 -11.93 3.25 -6.77
CA LYS A 377 -10.84 2.37 -6.32
C LYS A 377 -9.92 3.05 -5.31
N TYR A 378 -9.63 4.33 -5.49
CA TYR A 378 -8.68 5.12 -4.70
C TYR A 378 -9.41 6.26 -3.96
N PRO A 379 -9.69 6.12 -2.67
CA PRO A 379 -10.64 6.98 -1.94
C PRO A 379 -10.15 8.42 -1.73
N TRP A 380 -8.84 8.66 -1.75
CA TRP A 380 -8.23 9.99 -1.58
C TRP A 380 -7.84 10.65 -2.90
N LEU A 381 -8.21 10.06 -4.05
CA LEU A 381 -7.90 10.60 -5.37
C LEU A 381 -8.90 11.67 -5.78
N GLN A 382 -8.38 12.81 -6.26
CA GLN A 382 -9.11 13.78 -7.06
C GLN A 382 -8.83 13.51 -8.54
N ALA A 383 -9.87 13.15 -9.30
CA ALA A 383 -9.75 12.88 -10.73
C ALA A 383 -10.74 13.74 -11.54
N THR A 384 -10.20 14.63 -12.38
CA THR A 384 -10.99 15.58 -13.18
C THR A 384 -10.94 15.20 -14.66
N PRO A 385 -12.06 14.79 -15.27
CA PRO A 385 -12.10 14.39 -16.67
C PRO A 385 -12.39 15.56 -17.61
N HIS A 386 -11.84 15.48 -18.82
CA HIS A 386 -12.09 16.39 -19.92
C HIS A 386 -12.06 15.68 -21.27
N THR A 387 -12.72 16.26 -22.27
CA THR A 387 -12.84 15.71 -23.63
C THR A 387 -11.85 16.35 -24.62
N ASP A 388 -10.87 17.09 -24.11
CA ASP A 388 -9.89 17.83 -24.92
C ASP A 388 -8.87 16.89 -25.57
N ARG A 389 -8.44 17.22 -26.79
CA ARG A 389 -7.27 16.57 -27.44
C ARG A 389 -5.97 17.21 -26.93
N LEU A 390 -4.84 16.55 -27.22
CA LEU A 390 -3.52 17.06 -26.82
C LEU A 390 -3.27 18.51 -27.26
N LEU A 391 -3.59 18.85 -28.51
CA LEU A 391 -3.32 20.19 -29.03
C LEU A 391 -4.29 21.25 -28.51
N ASP A 392 -5.44 20.87 -27.95
CA ASP A 392 -6.40 21.76 -27.28
C ASP A 392 -5.89 22.18 -25.90
N ARG A 393 -4.90 21.46 -25.35
CA ARG A 393 -4.22 21.75 -24.07
C ARG A 393 -2.99 22.62 -24.19
N ARG A 394 -2.78 23.25 -25.35
CA ARG A 394 -1.69 24.22 -25.55
C ARG A 394 -2.03 25.55 -24.87
N ASP A 395 -1.95 25.55 -23.55
CA ASP A 395 -2.16 26.71 -22.69
C ASP A 395 -1.08 26.73 -21.61
N LYS A 396 -0.25 27.76 -21.62
CA LYS A 396 0.87 27.89 -20.68
C LYS A 396 0.42 27.93 -19.22
N VAL A 397 -0.60 28.73 -18.92
CA VAL A 397 -1.09 28.95 -17.56
C VAL A 397 -1.71 27.68 -16.98
N LEU A 398 -2.32 26.85 -17.83
CA LEU A 398 -2.81 25.54 -17.45
C LEU A 398 -1.65 24.56 -17.18
N LEU A 399 -0.72 24.43 -18.13
CA LEU A 399 0.34 23.43 -18.08
C LEU A 399 1.32 23.64 -16.91
N GLU A 400 1.57 24.89 -16.51
CA GLU A 400 2.45 25.23 -15.38
C GLU A 400 1.86 24.90 -13.99
N ARG A 401 0.60 24.44 -13.92
CA ARG A 401 -0.04 24.01 -12.66
C ARG A 401 0.27 22.56 -12.26
N PHE A 402 0.80 21.77 -13.19
CA PHE A 402 1.06 20.35 -12.98
C PHE A 402 2.51 20.10 -12.57
N ASP A 403 2.74 19.09 -11.76
CA ASP A 403 4.08 18.58 -11.45
C ASP A 403 4.65 17.73 -12.61
N LEU A 404 3.77 17.11 -13.40
CA LEU A 404 4.12 16.26 -14.54
C LEU A 404 2.98 16.25 -15.57
N ILE A 405 3.34 16.33 -16.86
CA ILE A 405 2.43 16.05 -17.98
C ILE A 405 2.75 14.66 -18.51
N VAL A 406 1.72 13.87 -18.78
CA VAL A 406 1.82 12.51 -19.30
C VAL A 406 1.09 12.45 -20.64
N ILE A 407 1.79 11.99 -21.67
CA ILE A 407 1.27 11.89 -23.03
C ILE A 407 1.31 10.44 -23.49
N ALA A 408 0.12 9.86 -23.67
CA ALA A 408 -0.10 8.49 -24.11
C ALA A 408 -1.14 8.43 -25.24
N VAL A 409 -1.07 9.38 -26.18
CA VAL A 409 -2.02 9.52 -27.30
C VAL A 409 -1.68 8.63 -28.49
N GLY A 410 -0.43 8.15 -28.58
CA GLY A 410 0.02 7.27 -29.67
C GLY A 410 0.05 7.98 -31.02
N SER A 411 0.32 9.29 -31.01
CA SER A 411 0.30 10.12 -32.22
C SER A 411 1.57 10.97 -32.31
N PRO A 412 2.65 10.43 -32.92
CA PRO A 412 3.95 11.12 -32.99
C PRO A 412 3.86 12.54 -33.56
N THR A 413 3.01 12.77 -34.56
CA THR A 413 2.83 14.11 -35.16
C THR A 413 2.26 15.12 -34.18
N HIS A 414 1.23 14.75 -33.41
CA HIS A 414 0.63 15.65 -32.42
C HIS A 414 1.57 15.86 -31.23
N GLU A 415 2.27 14.82 -30.80
CA GLU A 415 3.27 14.86 -29.72
C GLU A 415 4.41 15.82 -30.04
N ARG A 416 4.95 15.75 -31.27
CA ARG A 416 6.00 16.67 -31.75
C ARG A 416 5.51 18.12 -31.85
N LYS A 417 4.32 18.35 -32.41
CA LYS A 417 3.70 19.69 -32.46
C LYS A 417 3.45 20.27 -31.07
N PHE A 418 3.07 19.43 -30.11
CA PHE A 418 2.90 19.83 -28.73
C PHE A 418 4.26 20.18 -28.10
N HIS A 419 5.29 19.36 -28.32
CA HIS A 419 6.65 19.64 -27.86
C HIS A 419 7.19 20.97 -28.40
N ASP A 420 7.01 21.27 -29.69
CA ASP A 420 7.42 22.55 -30.28
C ASP A 420 6.77 23.74 -29.55
N PHE A 421 5.48 23.63 -29.21
CA PHE A 421 4.79 24.62 -28.40
C PHE A 421 5.39 24.76 -26.99
N LEU A 422 5.74 23.65 -26.32
CA LEU A 422 6.35 23.70 -24.99
C LEU A 422 7.68 24.47 -25.00
N ILE A 423 8.49 24.25 -26.03
CA ILE A 423 9.76 24.95 -26.22
C ILE A 423 9.53 26.44 -26.51
N GLN A 424 8.63 26.77 -27.44
CA GLN A 424 8.31 28.15 -27.81
C GLN A 424 7.79 28.96 -26.63
N GLU A 425 6.88 28.39 -25.84
CA GLU A 425 6.27 29.04 -24.67
C GLU A 425 7.12 28.93 -23.39
N LYS A 426 8.26 28.23 -23.45
CA LYS A 426 9.19 28.00 -22.34
C LYS A 426 8.49 27.38 -21.13
N ILE A 427 7.67 26.36 -21.37
CA ILE A 427 6.98 25.62 -20.32
C ILE A 427 8.00 24.89 -19.46
N ARG A 428 7.86 24.99 -18.13
CA ARG A 428 8.80 24.40 -17.16
C ARG A 428 8.37 23.03 -16.65
N THR A 429 7.14 22.63 -16.95
CA THR A 429 6.58 21.35 -16.53
C THR A 429 7.20 20.20 -17.34
N PRO A 430 7.78 19.19 -16.69
CA PRO A 430 8.29 18.00 -17.37
C PRO A 430 7.20 17.19 -18.05
N VAL A 431 7.61 16.46 -19.08
CA VAL A 431 6.70 15.66 -19.89
C VAL A 431 7.18 14.22 -19.99
N LEU A 432 6.30 13.29 -19.62
CA LEU A 432 6.47 11.86 -19.78
C LEU A 432 5.69 11.40 -21.00
N TYR A 433 6.39 10.90 -22.02
CA TYR A 433 5.80 10.30 -23.22
C TYR A 433 5.83 8.78 -23.09
N ALA A 434 4.76 8.11 -23.50
CA ALA A 434 4.72 6.65 -23.54
C ALA A 434 4.01 6.14 -24.80
N TRP A 435 4.60 5.16 -25.47
CA TRP A 435 3.98 4.48 -26.60
C TRP A 435 4.37 3.01 -26.65
N LEU A 436 3.48 2.23 -27.27
CA LEU A 436 3.61 0.79 -27.46
C LEU A 436 3.66 0.51 -28.96
N GLU A 437 4.59 -0.34 -29.39
CA GLU A 437 4.70 -0.76 -30.78
C GLU A 437 3.76 -1.92 -31.12
N GLY A 438 3.46 -2.07 -32.42
CA GLY A 438 2.67 -3.18 -32.94
C GLY A 438 3.26 -4.54 -32.57
N TYR A 439 2.40 -5.55 -32.53
CA TYR A 439 2.68 -6.92 -32.12
C TYR A 439 3.19 -7.07 -30.68
N GLY A 440 3.19 -5.99 -29.88
CA GLY A 440 3.75 -6.03 -28.53
C GLY A 440 5.26 -6.31 -28.52
N ILE A 441 5.96 -6.01 -29.62
CA ILE A 441 7.40 -6.25 -29.76
C ILE A 441 8.24 -5.32 -28.86
N GLY A 442 7.66 -4.21 -28.41
CA GLY A 442 8.25 -3.38 -27.38
C GLY A 442 7.41 -2.15 -27.05
N GLY A 443 7.81 -1.49 -25.98
CA GLY A 443 7.23 -0.24 -25.54
C GLY A 443 8.26 0.65 -24.88
N HIS A 444 7.96 1.94 -24.88
CA HIS A 444 8.94 2.98 -24.58
C HIS A 444 8.33 4.04 -23.67
N ALA A 445 9.17 4.59 -22.82
CA ALA A 445 8.87 5.77 -22.02
C ALA A 445 10.03 6.77 -22.13
N ILE A 446 9.69 8.04 -22.25
CA ILE A 446 10.65 9.15 -22.27
C ILE A 446 10.22 10.17 -21.23
N LEU A 447 11.13 10.58 -20.35
CA LEU A 447 10.99 11.75 -19.49
C LEU A 447 11.82 12.90 -20.06
N ASP A 448 11.14 13.96 -20.50
CA ASP A 448 11.69 15.21 -20.99
C ASP A 448 11.57 16.27 -19.88
N ILE A 449 12.71 16.70 -19.32
CA ILE A 449 12.77 17.71 -18.26
C ILE A 449 13.25 19.04 -18.86
N PRO A 450 12.40 20.09 -18.88
CA PRO A 450 12.79 21.41 -19.36
C PRO A 450 14.05 21.95 -18.67
N GLY A 451 15.00 22.46 -19.47
CA GLY A 451 16.28 22.97 -18.99
C GLY A 451 17.37 21.89 -18.77
N LYS A 452 17.05 20.61 -18.98
CA LYS A 452 18.02 19.51 -19.02
C LYS A 452 18.30 19.06 -20.44
N LYS A 453 19.43 18.38 -20.64
CA LYS A 453 19.79 17.81 -21.93
C LYS A 453 18.98 16.54 -22.19
N GLY A 454 18.51 16.39 -23.43
CA GLY A 454 17.62 15.32 -23.84
C GLY A 454 16.17 15.81 -23.84
N CYS A 455 15.61 15.94 -25.04
CA CYS A 455 14.22 16.30 -25.28
C CYS A 455 13.52 15.24 -26.14
N LEU A 456 12.20 15.37 -26.36
CA LEU A 456 11.47 14.48 -27.26
C LEU A 456 12.16 14.36 -28.63
N GLN A 457 12.68 15.46 -29.19
CA GLN A 457 13.32 15.45 -30.51
C GLN A 457 14.60 14.59 -30.56
N CYS A 458 15.27 14.33 -29.43
CA CYS A 458 16.41 13.39 -29.37
C CYS A 458 16.01 11.95 -29.75
N ALA A 459 14.73 11.58 -29.51
CA ALA A 459 14.19 10.31 -29.93
C ALA A 459 13.81 10.25 -31.42
N TYR A 460 13.84 11.38 -32.13
CA TYR A 460 13.51 11.49 -33.56
C TYR A 460 14.70 12.02 -34.37
N ILE A 461 15.90 11.55 -34.05
CA ILE A 461 17.10 11.79 -34.85
C ILE A 461 17.34 10.59 -35.75
N ASP A 462 17.47 10.84 -37.05
CA ASP A 462 17.94 9.85 -38.01
C ASP A 462 19.45 9.68 -37.87
N HIS A 463 19.90 8.46 -37.60
CA HIS A 463 21.32 8.15 -37.41
C HIS A 463 22.12 8.09 -38.71
N THR A 464 21.46 8.01 -39.87
CA THR A 464 22.12 8.00 -41.18
C THR A 464 22.37 9.40 -41.70
N GLU A 465 21.39 10.29 -41.55
CA GLU A 465 21.49 11.69 -41.98
C GLU A 465 21.98 12.63 -40.86
N CYS A 466 22.07 12.13 -39.63
CA CYS A 466 22.36 12.92 -38.43
C CYS A 466 21.45 14.15 -38.30
N SER A 467 20.18 14.00 -38.70
CA SER A 467 19.20 15.07 -38.84
C SER A 467 17.85 14.68 -38.22
N ARG A 468 16.85 15.57 -38.28
CA ARG A 468 15.50 15.28 -37.75
C ARG A 468 14.80 14.22 -38.61
N GLY A 469 14.56 13.05 -38.05
CA GLY A 469 13.88 11.92 -38.69
C GLY A 469 12.34 11.97 -38.62
N LEU A 470 11.71 11.07 -39.39
CA LEU A 470 10.25 10.87 -39.40
C LEU A 470 9.77 9.86 -38.36
N ALA A 471 10.58 8.83 -38.08
CA ALA A 471 10.28 7.79 -37.11
C ALA A 471 11.16 7.93 -35.86
N SER A 472 10.69 7.38 -34.74
CA SER A 472 11.50 7.35 -33.52
C SER A 472 12.68 6.40 -33.70
N ASN A 473 13.89 6.85 -33.38
CA ASN A 473 15.08 6.01 -33.28
C ASN A 473 15.02 5.01 -32.11
N LEU A 474 13.95 5.09 -31.29
CA LEU A 474 13.65 4.13 -30.25
C LEU A 474 12.67 3.04 -30.70
N ASN A 475 12.22 3.03 -31.95
CA ASN A 475 11.36 1.94 -32.41
C ASN A 475 12.16 0.67 -32.73
N PHE A 476 11.55 -0.48 -32.48
CA PHE A 476 12.04 -1.79 -32.85
C PHE A 476 11.50 -2.28 -34.19
N LEU A 477 10.36 -1.78 -34.66
CA LEU A 477 9.88 -2.03 -36.03
C LEU A 477 10.44 -0.98 -36.98
N GLU A 478 10.83 -1.38 -38.21
CA GLU A 478 11.23 -0.37 -39.19
C GLU A 478 10.04 0.49 -39.63
N ALA A 479 10.34 1.72 -40.02
CA ALA A 479 9.33 2.66 -40.51
C ALA A 479 8.73 2.24 -41.87
N ASN A 480 7.62 2.87 -42.24
CA ASN A 480 6.96 2.74 -43.55
C ASN A 480 6.50 1.31 -43.89
N GLN A 481 6.00 0.59 -42.88
CA GLN A 481 5.37 -0.73 -43.05
C GLN A 481 3.89 -0.67 -42.68
N ASP A 482 3.06 -1.52 -43.30
CA ASP A 482 1.68 -1.71 -42.86
C ASP A 482 1.65 -2.70 -41.68
N LEU A 483 1.40 -2.16 -40.48
CA LEU A 483 1.35 -2.91 -39.22
C LEU A 483 -0.09 -3.16 -38.75
N THR A 484 -1.08 -2.69 -39.52
CA THR A 484 -2.49 -2.75 -39.10
C THR A 484 -3.15 -4.05 -39.52
N VAL A 485 -4.02 -4.56 -38.65
CA VAL A 485 -4.86 -5.72 -38.98
C VAL A 485 -6.27 -5.23 -39.31
N ASN A 486 -6.82 -5.76 -40.41
CA ASN A 486 -8.13 -5.42 -40.93
C ASN A 486 -9.09 -6.60 -40.70
N HIS A 487 -10.23 -6.36 -40.03
CA HIS A 487 -11.29 -7.36 -39.86
C HIS A 487 -12.51 -7.12 -40.75
N ALA A 488 -12.85 -5.86 -41.07
CA ALA A 488 -14.01 -5.51 -41.91
C ALA A 488 -13.94 -4.08 -42.51
N GLY A 489 -12.87 -3.76 -43.25
CA GLY A 489 -12.69 -2.51 -43.99
C GLY A 489 -11.88 -1.42 -43.27
N CYS A 490 -11.65 -0.28 -43.95
CA CYS A 490 -10.72 0.77 -43.54
C CYS A 490 -11.01 1.40 -42.16
N GLY A 491 -12.24 1.31 -41.65
CA GLY A 491 -12.63 1.82 -40.33
C GLY A 491 -12.38 0.86 -39.16
N THR A 492 -11.90 -0.36 -39.43
CA THR A 492 -11.67 -1.42 -38.41
C THR A 492 -10.19 -1.76 -38.22
N LEU A 493 -9.30 -0.90 -38.74
CA LEU A 493 -7.86 -1.06 -38.61
C LEU A 493 -7.43 -0.87 -37.16
N TYR A 494 -6.65 -1.81 -36.64
CA TYR A 494 -6.04 -1.69 -35.32
C TYR A 494 -4.61 -2.22 -35.33
N LEU A 495 -3.79 -1.68 -34.41
CA LEU A 495 -2.47 -2.23 -34.14
C LEU A 495 -2.64 -3.46 -33.22
N PRO A 496 -2.17 -4.65 -33.64
CA PRO A 496 -2.31 -5.85 -32.84
C PRO A 496 -1.36 -5.78 -31.66
N TYR A 497 -1.88 -5.81 -30.42
CA TYR A 497 -1.07 -6.01 -29.22
C TYR A 497 -1.96 -6.52 -28.08
N GLY A 498 -1.34 -7.22 -27.13
CA GLY A 498 -2.02 -7.72 -25.93
C GLY A 498 -2.07 -6.71 -24.79
N PHE A 499 -2.96 -6.96 -23.83
CA PHE A 499 -3.05 -6.20 -22.58
C PHE A 499 -1.73 -6.17 -21.80
N THR A 500 -1.00 -7.29 -21.76
CA THR A 500 0.28 -7.40 -21.05
C THR A 500 1.32 -6.41 -21.57
N ALA A 501 1.39 -6.21 -22.89
CA ALA A 501 2.28 -5.25 -23.51
C ALA A 501 1.90 -3.79 -23.16
N ALA A 502 0.59 -3.48 -23.13
CA ALA A 502 0.11 -2.17 -22.70
C ALA A 502 0.41 -1.92 -21.20
N ALA A 503 0.16 -2.91 -20.34
CA ALA A 503 0.44 -2.84 -18.91
C ALA A 503 1.95 -2.70 -18.64
N GLN A 504 2.81 -3.42 -19.35
CA GLN A 504 4.27 -3.31 -19.21
C GLN A 504 4.77 -1.92 -19.64
N THR A 505 4.24 -1.39 -20.75
CA THR A 505 4.55 -0.02 -21.20
C THR A 505 4.11 1.03 -20.20
N ALA A 506 2.90 0.89 -19.65
CA ALA A 506 2.39 1.74 -18.59
C ALA A 506 3.25 1.66 -17.33
N LEU A 507 3.70 0.47 -16.94
CA LEU A 507 4.53 0.26 -15.74
C LEU A 507 5.89 0.95 -15.85
N ILE A 508 6.59 0.82 -16.99
CA ILE A 508 7.89 1.49 -17.17
C ILE A 508 7.73 3.01 -17.18
N ALA A 509 6.64 3.52 -17.77
CA ALA A 509 6.34 4.95 -17.77
C ALA A 509 6.00 5.44 -16.36
N ALA A 510 5.14 4.72 -15.62
CA ALA A 510 4.78 5.03 -14.25
C ALA A 510 6.01 5.09 -13.35
N ASN A 511 6.87 4.08 -13.41
CA ASN A 511 8.10 4.04 -12.60
C ASN A 511 9.01 5.23 -12.89
N LEU A 512 9.21 5.59 -14.17
CA LEU A 512 10.02 6.73 -14.55
C LEU A 512 9.43 8.06 -14.05
N GLY A 513 8.11 8.25 -14.21
CA GLY A 513 7.41 9.43 -13.71
C GLY A 513 7.40 9.54 -12.18
N LEU A 514 7.19 8.43 -11.48
CA LEU A 514 7.19 8.36 -10.01
C LEU A 514 8.59 8.63 -9.44
N ASP A 515 9.64 8.11 -10.07
CA ASP A 515 11.02 8.41 -9.65
C ASP A 515 11.34 9.90 -9.80
N TYR A 516 10.85 10.55 -10.85
CA TYR A 516 10.96 12.00 -10.99
C TYR A 516 10.17 12.74 -9.89
N LEU A 517 8.91 12.39 -9.65
CA LEU A 517 8.07 13.04 -8.64
C LEU A 517 8.61 12.89 -7.21
N ARG A 518 9.34 11.80 -6.95
CA ARG A 518 10.06 11.53 -5.69
C ARG A 518 11.44 12.19 -5.61
N GLY A 519 11.89 12.87 -6.66
CA GLY A 519 13.21 13.51 -6.71
C GLY A 519 14.39 12.55 -6.88
N ARG A 520 14.15 11.29 -7.27
CA ARG A 520 15.21 10.29 -7.54
C ARG A 520 15.87 10.48 -8.90
N VAL A 521 15.21 11.22 -9.80
CA VAL A 521 15.65 11.50 -11.16
C VAL A 521 15.55 13.01 -11.42
N SER A 522 16.62 13.58 -11.95
CA SER A 522 16.74 15.01 -12.25
C SER A 522 17.28 15.31 -13.66
N GLU A 523 17.49 14.28 -14.48
CA GLU A 523 17.93 14.36 -15.87
C GLU A 523 16.88 13.73 -16.79
N SER A 524 16.91 14.06 -18.09
CA SER A 524 16.01 13.46 -19.07
C SER A 524 16.45 12.04 -19.43
N PHE A 525 15.54 11.08 -19.30
CA PHE A 525 15.81 9.65 -19.51
C PHE A 525 14.84 9.02 -20.50
N LYS A 526 15.28 7.93 -21.11
CA LYS A 526 14.46 6.98 -21.86
C LYS A 526 14.59 5.59 -21.24
N VAL A 527 13.49 4.84 -21.29
CA VAL A 527 13.41 3.44 -20.89
C VAL A 527 12.68 2.69 -22.01
N SER A 528 13.10 1.47 -22.29
CA SER A 528 12.42 0.60 -23.26
C SER A 528 12.38 -0.83 -22.73
N TRP A 529 11.32 -1.55 -23.08
CA TRP A 529 11.26 -2.99 -22.93
C TRP A 529 11.09 -3.62 -24.31
N LYS A 530 11.80 -4.72 -24.54
CA LYS A 530 11.83 -5.50 -25.78
C LYS A 530 11.12 -6.82 -25.55
N GLY A 531 10.03 -7.03 -26.28
CA GLY A 531 9.29 -8.27 -26.37
C GLY A 531 9.83 -9.22 -27.43
N SER A 532 9.09 -10.29 -27.68
CA SER A 532 9.35 -11.23 -28.76
C SER A 532 8.89 -10.65 -30.11
N ASP A 533 9.64 -10.89 -31.17
CA ASP A 533 9.27 -10.54 -32.55
C ASP A 533 8.52 -11.66 -33.27
N HIS A 534 8.14 -12.72 -32.56
CA HIS A 534 7.45 -13.88 -33.13
C HIS A 534 6.22 -13.48 -33.96
N ASP A 535 5.30 -12.71 -33.38
CA ASP A 535 4.06 -12.27 -34.05
C ASP A 535 4.33 -11.28 -35.18
N ALA A 536 5.32 -10.40 -35.00
CA ALA A 536 5.75 -9.43 -36.01
C ALA A 536 6.30 -10.16 -37.26
N ARG A 537 7.19 -11.15 -37.06
CA ARG A 537 7.76 -11.95 -38.14
C ARG A 537 6.72 -12.81 -38.84
N GLN A 538 5.79 -13.42 -38.11
CA GLN A 538 4.69 -14.20 -38.70
C GLN A 538 3.83 -13.36 -39.66
N ARG A 539 3.75 -12.04 -39.43
CA ARG A 539 2.98 -11.09 -40.24
C ARG A 539 3.84 -10.37 -41.29
N GLY A 540 5.12 -10.74 -41.43
CA GLY A 540 6.04 -10.17 -42.42
C GLY A 540 6.60 -8.79 -42.05
N ALA A 541 6.42 -8.34 -40.81
CA ALA A 541 7.00 -7.08 -40.34
C ALA A 541 8.51 -7.23 -40.12
N ARG A 542 9.28 -6.20 -40.49
CA ARG A 542 10.74 -6.17 -40.33
C ARG A 542 11.11 -5.34 -39.11
N THR A 543 12.19 -5.76 -38.44
CA THR A 543 12.73 -5.13 -37.23
C THR A 543 13.94 -4.27 -37.55
N THR A 544 14.17 -3.22 -36.76
CA THR A 544 15.34 -2.35 -36.86
C THR A 544 16.60 -3.04 -36.35
N HIS A 545 17.79 -2.56 -36.77
CA HIS A 545 19.07 -3.00 -36.19
C HIS A 545 19.13 -2.76 -34.66
N ARG A 546 18.39 -1.75 -34.15
CA ARG A 546 18.26 -1.53 -32.71
C ARG A 546 17.60 -2.72 -32.02
N TYR A 547 16.52 -3.30 -32.56
CA TYR A 547 15.87 -4.47 -31.96
C TYR A 547 16.84 -5.65 -31.79
N GLU A 548 17.64 -5.93 -32.82
CA GLU A 548 18.60 -7.03 -32.83
C GLU A 548 19.70 -6.85 -31.77
N LYS A 549 20.19 -5.62 -31.59
CA LYS A 549 21.28 -5.29 -30.66
C LYS A 549 20.83 -4.82 -29.27
N PHE A 550 19.53 -4.68 -29.03
CA PHE A 550 19.03 -4.14 -27.77
C PHE A 550 19.00 -5.22 -26.67
N HIS A 551 19.83 -5.03 -25.64
CA HIS A 551 19.90 -5.92 -24.46
C HIS A 551 19.59 -5.20 -23.14
N LYS A 552 19.40 -3.87 -23.18
CA LYS A 552 19.24 -2.98 -22.02
C LYS A 552 17.78 -2.88 -21.55
N ASN A 553 17.12 -4.03 -21.40
CA ASN A 553 15.72 -4.08 -21.02
C ASN A 553 15.48 -3.41 -19.67
N LEU A 554 14.53 -2.47 -19.63
CA LEU A 554 14.13 -1.74 -18.41
C LEU A 554 15.24 -0.85 -17.82
N GLU A 555 16.40 -0.73 -18.47
CA GLU A 555 17.46 0.17 -18.03
C GLU A 555 17.11 1.63 -18.35
N ARG A 556 17.40 2.52 -17.40
CA ARG A 556 17.32 3.97 -17.60
C ARG A 556 18.55 4.44 -18.37
N MET A 557 18.31 5.00 -19.55
CA MET A 557 19.37 5.54 -20.41
C MET A 557 19.15 7.04 -20.62
N LEU A 558 20.22 7.83 -20.68
CA LEU A 558 20.09 9.25 -21.00
C LEU A 558 19.36 9.42 -22.33
N LEU A 559 18.41 10.36 -22.37
CA LEU A 559 17.62 10.63 -23.57
C LEU A 559 18.44 11.30 -24.67
N LEU A 560 19.44 12.10 -24.28
CA LEU A 560 20.27 12.93 -25.15
C LEU A 560 20.79 12.18 -26.38
N ASN A 561 20.63 12.82 -27.53
CA ASN A 561 21.28 12.46 -28.78
C ASN A 561 22.24 13.61 -29.17
N GLU A 562 23.46 13.28 -29.58
CA GLU A 562 24.52 14.25 -29.90
C GLU A 562 24.22 15.11 -31.13
N HIS A 563 23.35 14.64 -32.04
CA HIS A 563 22.96 15.38 -33.24
C HIS A 563 21.64 16.15 -33.06
N CYS A 564 21.10 16.22 -31.84
CA CYS A 564 19.91 17.03 -31.58
C CYS A 564 20.28 18.51 -31.56
N ASP A 565 19.73 19.27 -32.50
CA ASP A 565 19.88 20.71 -32.65
C ASP A 565 19.31 21.50 -31.46
N LEU A 566 18.21 21.04 -30.85
CA LEU A 566 17.62 21.70 -29.67
C LEU A 566 18.44 21.53 -28.38
N CYS A 567 19.18 20.42 -28.24
CA CYS A 567 19.92 20.10 -27.01
C CYS A 567 21.41 20.46 -27.06
N ASN A 568 21.95 20.64 -28.27
CA ASN A 568 23.37 20.93 -28.51
C ASN A 568 23.61 22.24 -29.26
N GLY A 569 22.56 22.92 -29.71
CA GLY A 569 22.62 24.21 -30.41
C GLY A 569 22.40 25.43 -29.53
#